data_AF-A0A1I8AG24-F1
#
_entry.id   AF-A0A1I8AG24-F1
#
_cell.length_a   1.000
_cell.length_b   1.000
_cell.length_c   1.000
_cell.angle_alpha   90.00
_cell.angle_beta   90.00
_cell.angle_gamma   90.00
#
_symmetry.space_group_name_H-M   'P 1'
#
loop_
_entity.id
_entity.type
_entity.pdbx_description
1 polymer ?
#
loop_
_entity_poly.entity_id
_entity_poly.type
_entity_poly.pdbx_seq_one_letter_code
_entity_poly.pdbx_strand_id
1 'polypeptide(L)'
;MTRGYLSFRSGITIPKLIIAVVSIFAVKILLLFLLNETTPRQTQHINATFANYHYEYQIFTHLSPDRCARTKLFVFLISALSSIDQRNVIRNTWAQEKHVKKSVVVFIVGRPINIEQDMALREEVLQYNDIIETTIPDTYNYTAFKVHPKGLLCP
;
A
#
# COMPACT_ATOMS: atom_id res chain seq x y z
N MET A 1 38.37 -43.38 -48.99
CA MET A 1 37.91 -43.46 -47.59
C MET A 1 38.94 -42.76 -46.71
N THR A 2 38.67 -41.54 -46.25
CA THR A 2 38.87 -41.06 -44.86
C THR A 2 38.43 -39.61 -44.76
N ARG A 3 37.85 -39.30 -43.61
CA ARG A 3 36.94 -38.20 -43.26
C ARG A 3 37.69 -37.19 -42.38
N GLY A 4 37.28 -35.92 -42.39
CA GLY A 4 37.73 -34.87 -41.45
C GLY A 4 38.09 -33.60 -42.22
N TYR A 5 37.47 -32.44 -42.02
CA TYR A 5 37.37 -31.71 -40.76
C TYR A 5 36.04 -30.94 -40.62
N LEU A 6 35.49 -30.94 -39.41
CA LEU A 6 34.50 -30.01 -38.90
C LEU A 6 35.09 -28.59 -38.83
N SER A 7 34.42 -27.61 -39.44
CA SER A 7 34.66 -26.19 -39.17
C SER A 7 33.44 -25.61 -38.48
N PHE A 8 33.50 -25.60 -37.15
CA PHE A 8 32.55 -24.89 -36.27
C PHE A 8 32.88 -23.40 -36.30
N ARG A 9 32.09 -22.59 -37.00
CA ARG A 9 32.27 -21.13 -37.06
C ARG A 9 31.42 -20.47 -35.97
N SER A 10 31.98 -20.36 -34.78
CA SER A 10 31.47 -19.49 -33.71
C SER A 10 31.76 -18.03 -34.09
N GLY A 11 30.72 -17.21 -34.16
CA GLY A 11 30.81 -15.80 -34.54
C GLY A 11 29.79 -14.93 -33.82
N ILE A 12 29.49 -15.25 -32.55
CA ILE A 12 28.69 -14.36 -31.71
C ILE A 12 29.65 -13.33 -31.11
N THR A 13 29.62 -12.12 -31.65
CA THR A 13 30.42 -10.99 -31.16
C THR A 13 29.90 -10.59 -29.79
N ILE A 14 30.66 -10.98 -28.76
CA ILE A 14 30.52 -10.69 -27.33
C ILE A 14 29.95 -9.27 -27.01
N PRO A 15 30.36 -8.16 -27.68
CA PRO A 15 29.80 -6.84 -27.38
C PRO A 15 28.30 -6.69 -27.68
N LYS A 16 27.76 -7.35 -28.73
CA LYS A 16 26.34 -7.25 -29.08
C LYS A 16 25.44 -7.97 -28.07
N LEU A 17 25.94 -9.09 -27.53
CA LEU A 17 25.24 -9.85 -26.48
C LEU A 17 25.16 -9.04 -25.18
N ILE A 18 26.27 -8.38 -24.79
CA ILE A 18 26.32 -7.56 -23.58
C ILE A 18 25.35 -6.37 -23.68
N ILE A 19 25.36 -5.65 -24.80
CA ILE A 19 24.45 -4.51 -25.02
C ILE A 19 22.99 -4.96 -24.99
N ALA A 20 22.66 -6.09 -25.63
CA ALA A 20 21.31 -6.66 -25.59
C ALA A 20 20.88 -7.05 -24.16
N VAL A 21 21.77 -7.64 -23.36
CA VAL A 21 21.45 -8.02 -21.98
C VAL A 21 21.26 -6.79 -21.10
N VAL A 22 22.12 -5.78 -21.21
CA VAL A 22 22.00 -4.52 -20.45
C VAL A 22 20.71 -3.78 -20.80
N SER A 23 20.37 -3.71 -22.08
CA SER A 23 19.11 -3.08 -22.51
C SER A 23 17.88 -3.84 -22.02
N ILE A 24 17.89 -5.18 -22.03
CA ILE A 24 16.82 -5.98 -21.43
C ILE A 24 16.69 -5.74 -19.92
N PHE A 25 17.81 -5.66 -19.20
CA PHE A 25 17.80 -5.35 -17.76
C PHE A 25 17.30 -3.93 -17.48
N ALA A 26 17.73 -2.94 -18.26
CA ALA A 26 17.27 -1.56 -18.13
C ALA A 26 15.77 -1.43 -18.44
N VAL A 27 15.27 -2.11 -19.47
CA VAL A 27 13.83 -2.16 -19.78
C VAL A 27 13.07 -2.87 -18.66
N LYS A 28 13.58 -3.96 -18.09
CA LYS A 28 12.96 -4.62 -16.93
C LYS A 28 12.92 -3.72 -15.70
N ILE A 29 14.02 -3.00 -15.40
CA ILE A 29 14.08 -2.07 -14.28
C ILE A 29 13.11 -0.91 -14.51
N LEU A 30 13.08 -0.35 -15.72
CA LEU A 30 12.12 0.70 -16.08
C LEU A 30 10.67 0.19 -15.99
N LEU A 31 10.39 -1.03 -16.46
CA LEU A 31 9.07 -1.65 -16.30
C LEU A 31 8.72 -1.85 -14.82
N LEU A 32 9.66 -2.27 -13.97
CA LEU A 32 9.43 -2.42 -12.54
C LEU A 32 9.14 -1.06 -11.88
N PHE A 33 9.87 -0.01 -12.25
CA PHE A 33 9.60 1.35 -11.77
C PHE A 33 8.22 1.86 -12.24
N LEU A 34 7.84 1.61 -13.49
CA LEU A 34 6.53 2.00 -14.03
C LEU A 34 5.38 1.17 -13.44
N LEU A 35 5.61 -0.09 -13.08
CA LEU A 35 4.62 -0.96 -12.45
C LEU A 35 4.52 -0.78 -10.92
N ASN A 36 5.51 -0.14 -10.28
CA ASN A 36 5.51 0.09 -8.83
C ASN A 36 4.43 1.10 -8.39
N GLU A 37 3.93 1.92 -9.31
CA GLU A 37 2.92 2.96 -9.05
C GLU A 37 1.47 2.42 -8.94
N THR A 38 1.23 1.11 -9.05
CA THR A 38 -0.14 0.59 -9.01
C THR A 38 -0.26 -0.59 -8.06
N THR A 39 -0.07 -0.37 -6.75
CA THR A 39 -0.78 -1.24 -5.80
C THR A 39 -2.27 -0.95 -5.97
N PRO A 40 -3.11 -1.96 -6.31
CA PRO A 40 -4.51 -1.72 -6.54
C PRO A 40 -5.16 -1.29 -5.23
N ARG A 41 -5.49 0.00 -5.16
CA ARG A 41 -6.24 0.62 -4.07
C ARG A 41 -7.61 -0.03 -4.00
N GLN A 42 -7.85 -0.87 -2.98
CA GLN A 42 -9.18 -1.45 -2.82
C GLN A 42 -10.11 -0.33 -2.35
N THR A 43 -11.09 -0.01 -3.19
CA THR A 43 -12.06 1.04 -2.92
C THR A 43 -13.39 0.40 -2.57
N GLN A 44 -13.96 0.79 -1.44
CA GLN A 44 -15.31 0.41 -1.03
C GLN A 44 -16.16 1.66 -0.88
N HIS A 45 -17.32 1.66 -1.52
CA HIS A 45 -18.34 2.70 -1.36
C HIS A 45 -19.28 2.30 -0.23
N ILE A 46 -19.50 3.20 0.72
CA ILE A 46 -20.37 2.97 1.86
C ILE A 46 -21.43 4.05 1.90
N ASN A 47 -22.68 3.57 1.92
CA ASN A 47 -23.85 4.39 2.16
C ASN A 47 -24.31 4.07 3.58
N ALA A 48 -24.11 5.01 4.50
CA ALA A 48 -24.43 4.83 5.91
C ALA A 48 -25.49 5.83 6.37
N THR A 49 -26.38 5.36 7.22
CA THR A 49 -27.43 6.17 7.85
C THR A 49 -27.19 6.22 9.35
N PHE A 50 -26.99 7.44 9.86
CA PHE A 50 -26.76 7.72 11.27
C PHE A 50 -27.93 8.54 11.82
N ALA A 51 -28.90 7.88 12.45
CA ALA A 51 -30.17 8.48 12.82
C ALA A 51 -30.85 9.16 11.61
N ASN A 52 -30.84 10.49 11.55
CA ASN A 52 -31.41 11.32 10.48
C ASN A 52 -30.35 11.85 9.47
N TYR A 53 -29.10 11.38 9.56
CA TYR A 53 -28.03 11.77 8.64
C TYR A 53 -27.76 10.64 7.64
N HIS A 54 -27.85 10.95 6.35
CA HIS A 54 -27.34 10.09 5.30
C HIS A 54 -25.95 10.58 4.89
N TYR A 55 -24.97 9.69 4.95
CA TYR A 55 -23.60 10.03 4.63
C TYR A 55 -22.99 8.98 3.70
N GLU A 56 -22.59 9.42 2.53
CA GLU A 56 -21.91 8.61 1.52
C GLU A 56 -20.42 8.89 1.59
N TYR A 57 -19.63 7.83 1.70
CA TYR A 57 -18.18 7.95 1.73
C TYR A 57 -17.51 6.74 1.12
N GLN A 58 -16.24 6.93 0.76
CA GLN A 58 -15.41 5.85 0.27
C GLN A 58 -14.33 5.55 1.29
N ILE A 59 -13.91 4.29 1.26
CA ILE A 59 -12.76 3.78 1.97
C ILE A 59 -11.78 3.27 0.96
N PHE A 60 -10.53 3.61 1.19
CA PHE A 60 -9.41 3.10 0.43
C PHE A 60 -8.47 2.38 1.37
N THR A 61 -8.27 1.10 1.10
CA THR A 61 -7.36 0.26 1.88
C THR A 61 -6.35 -0.40 0.97
N HIS A 62 -5.12 -0.45 1.47
CA HIS A 62 -4.03 -1.24 0.89
C HIS A 62 -3.67 -2.43 1.79
N LEU A 63 -4.47 -2.66 2.85
CA LEU A 63 -4.24 -3.73 3.81
C LEU A 63 -4.17 -5.08 3.09
N SER A 64 -3.04 -5.74 3.26
CA SER A 64 -2.79 -7.03 2.66
C SER A 64 -3.66 -8.11 3.33
N PRO A 65 -4.27 -9.04 2.57
CA PRO A 65 -5.21 -10.03 3.14
C PRO A 65 -4.63 -10.92 4.24
N ASP A 66 -3.32 -11.14 4.25
CA ASP A 66 -2.59 -11.91 5.25
C ASP A 66 -2.62 -11.27 6.66
N ARG A 67 -2.75 -9.94 6.73
CA ARG A 67 -2.94 -9.20 8.00
C ARG A 67 -4.29 -9.54 8.64
N CYS A 68 -5.30 -9.88 7.84
CA CYS A 68 -6.61 -10.26 8.34
C CYS A 68 -6.65 -11.72 8.81
N ALA A 69 -5.99 -12.64 8.08
CA ALA A 69 -6.17 -14.08 8.22
C ALA A 69 -5.80 -14.69 9.60
N ARG A 70 -4.95 -14.02 10.40
CA ARG A 70 -4.46 -14.54 11.70
C ARG A 70 -4.72 -13.61 12.89
N THR A 71 -5.54 -12.59 12.69
CA THR A 71 -5.77 -11.54 13.66
C THR A 71 -6.97 -11.84 14.55
N LYS A 72 -6.80 -11.69 15.87
CA LYS A 72 -7.86 -11.85 16.86
C LYS A 72 -8.44 -10.53 17.35
N LEU A 73 -7.68 -9.45 17.21
CA LEU A 73 -8.07 -8.12 17.67
C LEU A 73 -7.67 -7.06 16.65
N PHE A 74 -8.62 -6.24 16.24
CA PHE A 74 -8.35 -5.07 15.43
C PHE A 74 -8.40 -3.82 16.29
N VAL A 75 -7.34 -3.02 16.22
CA VAL A 75 -7.21 -1.75 16.93
C VAL A 75 -7.19 -0.64 15.88
N PHE A 76 -8.31 0.08 15.79
CA PHE A 76 -8.47 1.19 14.85
C PHE A 76 -8.27 2.53 15.55
N LEU A 77 -7.24 3.25 15.12
CA LEU A 77 -6.89 4.57 15.64
C LEU A 77 -7.28 5.63 14.62
N ILE A 78 -8.11 6.59 15.01
CA ILE A 78 -8.41 7.75 14.16
C ILE A 78 -7.25 8.73 14.31
N SER A 79 -6.69 9.20 13.19
CA SER A 79 -5.55 10.12 13.16
C SER A 79 -5.76 11.14 12.05
N ALA A 80 -5.36 12.39 12.26
CA ALA A 80 -5.35 13.36 11.18
C ALA A 80 -4.26 13.01 10.16
N LEU A 81 -4.50 13.26 8.88
CA LEU A 81 -3.53 12.94 7.83
C LEU A 81 -2.14 13.52 8.11
N SER A 82 -2.07 14.77 8.60
CA SER A 82 -0.83 15.46 8.95
C SER A 82 -0.11 14.91 10.20
N SER A 83 -0.73 14.05 11.00
CA SER A 83 -0.18 13.54 12.26
C SER A 83 0.75 12.32 12.09
N ILE A 84 1.66 12.36 11.10
CA ILE A 84 2.57 11.26 10.77
C ILE A 84 3.48 10.93 11.97
N ASP A 85 4.04 11.95 12.63
CA ASP A 85 4.95 11.77 13.76
C ASP A 85 4.26 11.08 14.94
N GLN A 86 3.01 11.41 15.22
CA GLN A 86 2.24 10.77 16.29
C GLN A 86 2.00 9.29 15.98
N ARG A 87 1.69 8.95 14.71
CA ARG A 87 1.58 7.56 14.28
C ARG A 87 2.91 6.82 14.44
N ASN A 88 4.03 7.45 14.07
CA ASN A 88 5.36 6.86 14.26
C ASN A 88 5.70 6.61 15.73
N VAL A 89 5.35 7.53 16.64
CA VAL A 89 5.50 7.29 18.08
C VAL A 89 4.70 6.07 18.53
N ILE A 90 3.46 5.91 18.05
CA ILE A 90 2.63 4.74 18.37
C ILE A 90 3.26 3.45 17.84
N ARG A 91 3.69 3.43 16.56
CA ARG A 91 4.40 2.31 15.93
C ARG A 91 5.65 1.91 16.71
N ASN A 92 6.39 2.88 17.23
CA ASN A 92 7.63 2.69 17.98
C ASN A 92 7.44 2.39 19.47
N THR A 93 6.20 2.38 19.97
CA THR A 93 5.90 2.13 21.38
C THR A 93 5.02 0.89 21.56
N TRP A 94 3.75 1.05 21.91
CA TRP A 94 2.87 -0.06 22.25
C TRP A 94 2.41 -0.85 21.02
N ALA A 95 2.40 -0.24 19.82
CA ALA A 95 1.99 -0.90 18.58
C ALA A 95 3.12 -1.69 17.89
N GLN A 96 4.30 -1.81 18.52
CA GLN A 96 5.39 -2.64 18.00
C GLN A 96 4.96 -4.11 17.88
N GLU A 97 5.38 -4.77 16.80
CA GLU A 97 4.99 -6.16 16.47
C GLU A 97 5.16 -7.14 17.64
N LYS A 98 6.25 -6.99 18.41
CA LYS A 98 6.51 -7.82 19.61
C LYS A 98 5.40 -7.74 20.68
N HIS A 99 4.66 -6.64 20.75
CA HIS A 99 3.58 -6.39 21.71
C HIS A 99 2.19 -6.74 21.15
N VAL A 100 2.03 -6.82 19.82
CA VAL A 100 0.73 -6.97 19.14
C VAL A 100 0.59 -8.31 18.38
N LYS A 101 1.21 -9.39 18.86
CA LYS A 101 1.34 -10.69 18.15
C LYS A 101 0.07 -11.29 17.51
N LYS A 102 -1.12 -10.98 18.01
CA LYS A 102 -2.42 -11.44 17.46
C LYS A 102 -3.38 -10.28 17.21
N SER A 103 -2.82 -9.09 17.07
CA SER A 103 -3.57 -7.85 16.95
C SER A 103 -3.03 -7.06 15.76
N VAL A 104 -3.92 -6.38 15.06
CA VAL A 104 -3.56 -5.48 13.97
C VAL A 104 -3.95 -4.07 14.38
N VAL A 105 -2.94 -3.20 14.44
CA VAL A 105 -3.13 -1.77 14.63
C VAL A 105 -3.18 -1.12 13.26
N VAL A 106 -4.20 -0.30 13.03
CA VAL A 106 -4.41 0.43 11.78
C VAL A 106 -4.87 1.86 12.07
N PHE A 107 -4.43 2.78 11.22
CA PHE A 107 -4.74 4.20 11.30
C PHE A 107 -5.80 4.56 10.26
N ILE A 108 -6.87 5.21 10.71
CA ILE A 108 -7.90 5.77 9.84
C ILE A 108 -7.61 7.25 9.66
N VAL A 109 -7.33 7.66 8.42
CA VAL A 109 -7.00 9.05 8.05
C VAL A 109 -8.02 9.60 7.06
N GLY A 110 -8.18 10.92 7.02
CA GLY A 110 -9.02 11.60 6.03
C GLY A 110 -8.39 11.64 4.64
N ARG A 111 -9.09 12.30 3.72
CA ARG A 111 -8.63 12.52 2.34
C ARG A 111 -7.56 13.62 2.30
N PRO A 112 -6.47 13.46 1.53
CA PRO A 112 -5.56 14.54 1.21
C PRO A 112 -6.26 15.75 0.59
N ILE A 113 -5.91 16.96 1.00
CA ILE A 113 -6.46 18.20 0.41
C ILE A 113 -5.55 18.81 -0.66
N ASN A 114 -4.32 18.33 -0.79
CA ASN A 114 -3.34 18.80 -1.77
C ASN A 114 -2.38 17.67 -2.19
N ILE A 115 -1.57 17.94 -3.21
CA ILE A 115 -0.65 16.95 -3.82
C ILE A 115 0.44 16.53 -2.82
N GLU A 116 0.95 17.46 -2.02
CA GLU A 116 1.98 17.18 -1.00
C GLU A 116 1.47 16.15 0.03
N GLN A 117 0.25 16.33 0.51
CA GLN A 117 -0.39 15.38 1.43
C GLN A 117 -0.67 14.02 0.78
N ASP A 118 -1.07 13.98 -0.49
CA ASP A 118 -1.30 12.71 -1.19
C ASP A 118 0.04 11.97 -1.34
N MET A 119 1.11 12.65 -1.78
CA MET A 119 2.44 12.05 -1.89
C MET A 119 2.94 11.51 -0.54
N ALA A 120 2.86 12.31 0.53
CA ALA A 120 3.26 11.87 1.87
C ALA A 120 2.42 10.67 2.36
N LEU A 121 1.12 10.66 2.08
CA LEU A 121 0.25 9.54 2.40
C LEU A 121 0.64 8.28 1.61
N ARG A 122 0.97 8.40 0.32
CA ARG A 122 1.41 7.26 -0.51
C ARG A 122 2.70 6.65 0.01
N GLU A 123 3.68 7.49 0.34
CA GLU A 123 4.94 7.04 0.93
C GLU A 123 4.69 6.28 2.24
N GLU A 124 3.83 6.81 3.11
CA GLU A 124 3.52 6.18 4.39
C GLU A 124 2.75 4.85 4.22
N VAL A 125 1.77 4.80 3.31
CA VAL A 125 1.01 3.58 2.98
C VAL A 125 1.94 2.48 2.48
N LEU A 126 2.87 2.82 1.57
CA LEU A 126 3.83 1.87 1.02
C LEU A 126 4.82 1.38 2.08
N GLN A 127 5.24 2.26 2.99
CA GLN A 127 6.21 1.93 4.02
C GLN A 127 5.63 1.04 5.12
N TYR A 128 4.41 1.32 5.59
CA TYR A 128 3.87 0.69 6.81
C TYR A 128 2.70 -0.27 6.58
N ASN A 129 1.97 -0.14 5.47
CA ASN A 129 0.81 -0.99 5.16
C ASN A 129 -0.17 -1.11 6.36
N ASP A 130 -0.43 0.02 7.04
CA ASP A 130 -1.28 0.08 8.24
C ASP A 130 -2.28 1.24 8.20
N ILE A 131 -2.53 1.80 7.01
CA ILE A 131 -3.39 2.97 6.82
C ILE A 131 -4.65 2.61 6.05
N ILE A 132 -5.74 3.21 6.52
CA ILE A 132 -7.06 3.18 5.92
C ILE A 132 -7.44 4.62 5.64
N GLU A 133 -7.52 4.99 4.38
CA GLU A 133 -7.93 6.32 3.98
C GLU A 133 -9.45 6.36 3.80
N THR A 134 -10.07 7.46 4.16
CA THR A 134 -11.49 7.70 3.90
C THR A 134 -11.74 9.10 3.34
N THR A 135 -12.82 9.24 2.57
CA THR A 135 -13.28 10.55 2.07
C THR A 135 -13.92 11.41 3.14
N ILE A 136 -14.09 10.89 4.36
CA ILE A 136 -14.58 11.65 5.51
C ILE A 136 -13.52 12.71 5.91
N PRO A 137 -13.87 14.02 5.95
CA PRO A 137 -12.94 15.08 6.33
C PRO A 137 -12.32 14.88 7.73
N ASP A 138 -11.05 15.27 7.88
CA ASP A 138 -10.36 15.36 9.18
C ASP A 138 -10.79 16.60 9.96
N THR A 139 -12.07 16.66 10.33
CA THR A 139 -12.58 17.69 11.25
C THR A 139 -13.41 17.04 12.35
N TYR A 140 -13.45 17.69 13.51
CA TYR A 140 -14.09 17.16 14.71
C TYR A 140 -15.54 16.71 14.47
N ASN A 141 -16.31 17.51 13.71
CA ASN A 141 -17.72 17.27 13.41
C ASN A 141 -17.99 15.93 12.69
N TYR A 142 -17.04 15.42 11.91
CA TYR A 142 -17.21 14.18 11.14
C TYR A 142 -16.47 12.98 11.75
N THR A 143 -15.85 13.15 12.92
CA THR A 143 -15.06 12.10 13.58
C THR A 143 -15.89 10.86 13.89
N ALA A 144 -17.15 11.04 14.30
CA ALA A 144 -18.06 9.94 14.60
C ALA A 144 -18.29 9.01 13.41
N PHE A 145 -18.36 9.55 12.18
CA PHE A 145 -18.58 8.76 10.97
C PHE A 145 -17.39 7.84 10.65
N LYS A 146 -16.17 8.19 11.09
CA LYS A 146 -14.96 7.36 10.90
C LYS A 146 -14.95 6.10 11.77
N VAL A 147 -15.84 5.99 12.76
CA VAL A 147 -15.94 4.81 13.62
C VAL A 147 -16.75 3.69 12.98
N HIS A 148 -17.72 4.03 12.12
CA HIS A 148 -18.61 3.08 11.46
C HIS A 148 -17.90 1.97 10.66
N PRO A 149 -16.91 2.26 9.80
CA PRO A 149 -16.42 1.26 8.86
C PRO A 149 -15.49 0.20 9.44
N LYS A 150 -15.17 0.27 10.74
CA LYS A 150 -14.21 -0.61 11.42
C LYS A 150 -14.51 -2.11 11.27
N GLY A 151 -15.76 -2.49 11.00
CA GLY A 151 -16.16 -3.89 10.78
C GLY A 151 -16.03 -4.42 9.35
N LEU A 152 -15.73 -3.58 8.35
CA LEU A 152 -15.84 -3.92 6.91
C LEU A 152 -14.48 -4.16 6.21
N LEU A 153 -13.38 -4.05 6.95
CA LEU A 153 -12.03 -3.90 6.39
C LEU A 153 -11.25 -5.21 6.26
N CYS A 154 -11.75 -6.29 6.83
CA CYS A 154 -11.19 -7.64 6.74
C CYS A 154 -12.33 -8.65 6.50
N PRO A 155 -12.59 -9.05 5.25
CA PRO A 155 -13.54 -10.11 4.92
C PRO A 155 -13.02 -11.51 5.29
#